data_AF-A0A0D0A2N7-F1
#
_entry.id   AF-A0A0D0A2N7-F1
#
_cell.length_a   1.000
_cell.length_b   1.000
_cell.length_c   1.000
_cell.angle_alpha   90.00
_cell.angle_beta   90.00
_cell.angle_gamma   90.00
#
_symmetry.space_group_name_H-M   'P 1'
#
loop_
_entity.id
_entity.type
_entity.pdbx_description
1 polymer ?
#
loop_
_entity_poly.entity_id
_entity_poly.type
_entity_poly.pdbx_seq_one_letter_code
_entity_poly.pdbx_strand_id
1 'polypeptide(L)'
;MRAGRITDHNSFLVGDLFVTILRTTRTLSIAVIRSTGLFLNDVSRASINTTIMKASRTTAKISGQLLTVIPTRPSTNQQVPISFLWDGGYVKAQSPIPGTSESTERIVIVSVPGFLVEPINPEPTLIRLNHDIDSDDFSEINGGQTTWQVPHDALIAACDLLWAKALEAKLPLKSIACVNPSDAKSFPYQLSDGTFFIYSFSFR
;
A
#
# COMPACT_ATOMS: atom_id res chain seq x y z
N MET A 1 7.80 -13.81 20.90
CA MET A 1 6.44 -14.35 20.69
C MET A 1 6.03 -14.06 19.26
N ARG A 2 6.07 -15.05 18.36
CA ARG A 2 5.31 -14.98 17.11
C ARG A 2 3.86 -15.15 17.52
N ALA A 3 3.01 -14.14 17.35
CA ALA A 3 1.57 -14.34 17.42
C ALA A 3 1.25 -15.34 16.31
N GLY A 4 1.13 -16.61 16.68
CA GLY A 4 0.95 -17.71 15.76
C GLY A 4 -0.39 -17.54 15.08
N ARG A 5 -0.39 -16.90 13.91
CA ARG A 5 -1.50 -17.02 12.97
C ARG A 5 -1.49 -18.46 12.49
N ILE A 6 -2.34 -19.28 13.12
CA ILE A 6 -2.81 -20.54 12.55
C ILE A 6 -3.83 -20.15 11.48
N THR A 7 -3.38 -19.47 10.43
CA THR A 7 -4.21 -19.16 9.29
C THR A 7 -3.96 -20.24 8.27
N ASP A 8 -5.03 -20.92 7.87
CA ASP A 8 -5.03 -21.75 6.67
C ASP A 8 -4.34 -20.95 5.55
N HIS A 9 -3.24 -21.49 5.01
CA HIS A 9 -2.45 -20.86 3.95
C HIS A 9 -3.31 -20.52 2.71
N ASN A 10 -4.53 -21.07 2.64
CA ASN A 10 -5.50 -20.78 1.59
C ASN A 10 -6.50 -19.67 1.96
N SER A 11 -6.30 -18.93 3.05
CA SER A 11 -7.19 -17.85 3.47
C SER A 11 -6.47 -16.50 3.49
N PHE A 12 -7.14 -15.47 2.96
CA PHE A 12 -6.73 -14.07 3.03
C PHE A 12 -7.68 -13.32 3.96
N LEU A 13 -7.15 -12.57 4.91
CA LEU A 13 -7.89 -11.93 6.00
C LEU A 13 -7.90 -10.41 5.91
N VAL A 14 -8.84 -9.78 6.61
CA VAL A 14 -8.77 -8.35 6.91
C VAL A 14 -7.54 -8.08 7.79
N GLY A 15 -6.77 -7.05 7.44
CA GLY A 15 -5.51 -6.69 8.08
C GLY A 15 -4.27 -7.25 7.38
N ASP A 16 -4.42 -8.17 6.42
CA ASP A 16 -3.32 -8.74 5.64
C ASP A 16 -2.70 -7.70 4.71
N LEU A 17 -1.38 -7.81 4.53
CA LEU A 17 -0.67 -7.03 3.54
C LEU A 17 -0.76 -7.70 2.18
N PHE A 18 -1.02 -6.91 1.16
CA PHE A 18 -1.00 -7.35 -0.22
C PHE A 18 -0.40 -6.28 -1.12
N VAL A 19 -0.02 -6.73 -2.31
CA VAL A 19 0.42 -5.85 -3.39
C VAL A 19 -0.54 -5.92 -4.57
N THR A 20 -0.65 -4.79 -5.27
CA THR A 20 -1.45 -4.66 -6.48
C THR A 20 -0.82 -3.62 -7.41
N ILE A 21 -1.26 -3.58 -8.66
CA ILE A 21 -0.90 -2.52 -9.61
C ILE A 21 -1.88 -1.38 -9.44
N LEU A 22 -1.36 -0.17 -9.24
CA LEU A 22 -2.12 1.07 -9.30
C LEU A 22 -1.62 1.96 -10.42
N ARG A 23 -2.54 2.77 -10.94
CA ARG A 23 -2.21 3.87 -11.83
C ARG A 23 -2.04 5.14 -11.01
N THR A 24 -0.93 5.83 -11.21
CA THR A 24 -0.81 7.25 -10.87
C THR A 24 -1.00 8.08 -12.13
N THR A 25 -1.05 9.41 -12.01
CA THR A 25 -1.35 10.33 -13.12
C THR A 25 -0.55 10.06 -14.40
N ARG A 26 0.69 9.55 -14.28
CA ARG A 26 1.58 9.33 -15.43
C ARG A 26 2.24 7.96 -15.47
N THR A 27 2.14 7.15 -14.41
CA THR A 27 2.87 5.87 -14.33
C THR A 27 2.01 4.75 -13.77
N LEU A 28 2.47 3.52 -14.00
CA LEU A 28 2.01 2.36 -13.25
C LEU A 28 2.99 2.09 -12.14
N SER A 29 2.44 1.81 -10.97
CA SER A 29 3.20 1.59 -9.76
C SER A 29 2.67 0.37 -9.02
N ILE A 30 3.53 -0.26 -8.25
CA ILE A 30 3.15 -1.28 -7.29
C ILE A 30 2.75 -0.61 -5.99
N ALA A 31 1.60 -0.97 -5.48
CA ALA A 31 1.11 -0.45 -4.21
C ALA A 31 1.19 -1.54 -3.15
N VAL A 32 1.75 -1.21 -1.99
CA VAL A 32 1.65 -2.04 -0.80
C VAL A 32 0.46 -1.54 0.01
N ILE A 33 -0.48 -2.44 0.30
CA ILE A 33 -1.77 -2.09 0.88
C ILE A 33 -2.04 -3.03 2.05
N ARG A 34 -2.57 -2.47 3.15
CA ARG A 34 -3.15 -3.23 4.24
C ARG A 34 -4.64 -3.40 4.02
N SER A 35 -5.14 -4.63 3.93
CA SER A 35 -6.56 -4.87 3.71
C SER A 35 -7.39 -4.34 4.89
N THR A 36 -8.48 -3.66 4.57
CA THR A 36 -9.45 -3.11 5.54
C THR A 36 -10.85 -3.67 5.32
N GLY A 37 -11.10 -4.27 4.15
CA GLY A 37 -12.36 -4.89 3.82
C GLY A 37 -12.20 -5.90 2.71
N LEU A 38 -12.92 -7.02 2.83
CA LEU A 38 -12.97 -8.07 1.83
C LEU A 38 -14.43 -8.25 1.42
N PHE A 39 -14.69 -8.27 0.11
CA PHE A 39 -16.04 -8.36 -0.42
C PHE A 39 -16.11 -9.49 -1.44
N LEU A 40 -17.15 -10.33 -1.35
CA LEU A 40 -17.45 -11.37 -2.33
C LEU A 40 -18.93 -11.31 -2.67
N ASN A 41 -19.26 -11.10 -3.95
CA ASN A 41 -20.61 -10.78 -4.41
C ASN A 41 -21.19 -9.56 -3.65
N ASP A 42 -20.37 -8.53 -3.47
CA ASP A 42 -20.68 -7.31 -2.70
C ASP A 42 -21.08 -7.53 -1.22
N VAL A 43 -20.88 -8.74 -0.68
CA VAL A 43 -21.05 -9.07 0.74
C VAL A 43 -19.70 -9.00 1.45
N SER A 44 -19.64 -8.24 2.55
CA SER A 44 -18.45 -8.14 3.40
C SER A 44 -18.11 -9.49 4.05
N ARG A 45 -16.82 -9.84 4.06
CA ARG A 45 -16.28 -11.08 4.62
C ARG A 45 -15.11 -10.76 5.54
N ALA A 46 -14.96 -11.55 6.61
CA ALA A 46 -13.78 -11.50 7.46
C ALA A 46 -12.55 -12.18 6.81
N SER A 47 -12.81 -13.14 5.92
CA SER A 47 -11.81 -13.90 5.17
C SER A 47 -12.32 -14.28 3.79
N ILE A 48 -11.41 -14.44 2.83
CA ILE A 48 -11.69 -15.00 1.50
C ILE A 48 -10.66 -16.08 1.18
N ASN A 49 -11.10 -17.20 0.62
CA ASN A 49 -10.19 -18.22 0.14
C ASN A 49 -9.33 -17.68 -1.02
N THR A 50 -8.01 -17.85 -0.97
CA THR A 50 -7.06 -17.27 -1.94
C THR A 50 -7.30 -17.78 -3.36
N THR A 51 -7.73 -19.04 -3.54
CA THR A 51 -8.09 -19.60 -4.86
C THR A 51 -9.33 -18.90 -5.43
N ILE A 52 -10.35 -18.66 -4.61
CA ILE A 52 -11.56 -17.91 -5.01
C ILE A 52 -11.21 -16.44 -5.30
N MET A 53 -10.34 -15.85 -4.48
CA MET A 53 -9.87 -14.48 -4.65
C MET A 53 -9.12 -14.30 -5.97
N LYS A 54 -8.26 -15.26 -6.34
CA LYS A 54 -7.40 -15.19 -7.52
C LYS A 54 -8.08 -15.63 -8.81
N ALA A 55 -9.27 -16.23 -8.76
CA ALA A 55 -9.98 -16.70 -9.94
C ALA A 55 -10.41 -15.55 -10.87
N SER A 56 -10.16 -15.68 -12.18
CA SER A 56 -10.40 -14.61 -13.17
C SER A 56 -11.86 -14.16 -13.31
N ARG A 57 -12.82 -15.03 -12.93
CA ARG A 57 -14.27 -14.74 -12.99
C ARG A 57 -14.88 -14.43 -11.62
N THR A 58 -14.05 -14.20 -10.62
CA THR A 58 -14.53 -13.86 -9.27
C THR A 58 -15.08 -12.44 -9.22
N THR A 59 -16.05 -12.22 -8.35
CA THR A 59 -16.54 -10.89 -7.97
C THR A 59 -15.82 -10.36 -6.73
N ALA A 60 -14.78 -11.06 -6.27
CA ALA A 60 -14.02 -10.65 -5.11
C ALA A 60 -13.41 -9.25 -5.30
N LYS A 61 -13.59 -8.39 -4.31
CA LYS A 61 -12.97 -7.07 -4.22
C LYS A 61 -12.31 -6.93 -2.86
N ILE A 62 -11.12 -6.35 -2.84
CA ILE A 62 -10.35 -6.10 -1.63
C ILE A 62 -10.18 -4.60 -1.53
N SER A 63 -10.66 -4.03 -0.43
CA SER A 63 -10.34 -2.66 -0.07
C SER A 63 -9.21 -2.64 0.94
N GLY A 64 -8.38 -1.62 0.87
CA GLY A 64 -7.32 -1.46 1.83
C GLY A 64 -6.73 -0.07 1.88
N GLN A 65 -6.05 0.17 2.99
CA GLN A 65 -5.25 1.36 3.23
C GLN A 65 -3.95 1.26 2.42
N LEU A 66 -3.75 2.21 1.52
CA LEU A 66 -2.50 2.37 0.80
C LEU A 66 -1.40 2.76 1.80
N LEU A 67 -0.33 1.97 1.83
CA LEU A 67 0.83 2.20 2.69
C LEU A 67 1.96 2.88 1.92
N THR A 68 2.23 2.39 0.71
CA THR A 68 3.23 3.00 -0.18
C THR A 68 2.94 2.71 -1.63
N VAL A 69 3.59 3.47 -2.51
CA VAL A 69 3.57 3.31 -3.96
C VAL A 69 5.01 3.28 -4.47
N ILE A 70 5.37 2.17 -5.12
CA ILE A 70 6.70 1.89 -5.65
C ILE A 70 6.62 1.99 -7.18
N PRO A 71 7.41 2.86 -7.83
CA PRO A 71 7.45 2.92 -9.28
C PRO A 71 7.86 1.56 -9.89
N THR A 72 7.14 1.10 -10.92
CA THR A 72 7.51 -0.15 -11.65
C THR A 72 8.81 0.00 -12.45
N ARG A 73 9.25 1.24 -12.69
CA ARG A 73 10.52 1.57 -13.33
C ARG A 73 11.30 2.51 -12.42
N PRO A 74 12.29 2.03 -11.67
CA PRO A 74 13.18 2.92 -10.94
C PRO A 74 13.93 3.81 -11.94
N SER A 75 14.11 5.08 -11.59
CA SER A 75 14.97 5.96 -12.39
C SER A 75 16.40 5.39 -12.38
N THR A 76 17.09 5.38 -13.52
CA THR A 76 18.41 4.74 -13.69
C THR A 76 19.51 5.26 -12.76
N ASN A 77 19.27 6.35 -12.04
CA ASN A 77 20.25 7.02 -11.19
C ASN A 77 19.94 6.92 -9.69
N GLN A 78 18.87 6.25 -9.27
CA GLN A 78 18.55 6.08 -7.85
C GLN A 78 18.86 4.66 -7.40
N GLN A 79 19.72 4.54 -6.38
CA GLN A 79 19.84 3.31 -5.61
C GLN A 79 18.46 3.00 -5.04
N VAL A 80 17.83 1.96 -5.59
CA VAL A 80 16.50 1.53 -5.14
C VAL A 80 16.64 1.03 -3.71
N PRO A 81 15.81 1.50 -2.77
CA PRO A 81 15.86 1.00 -1.39
C PRO A 81 15.70 -0.53 -1.38
N ILE A 82 16.61 -1.19 -0.66
CA ILE A 82 16.76 -2.67 -0.60
C ILE A 82 15.55 -3.35 0.09
N SER A 83 14.68 -2.57 0.75
CA SER A 83 13.45 -3.07 1.36
C SER A 83 12.44 -1.95 1.56
N PHE A 84 11.17 -2.29 1.53
CA PHE A 84 10.12 -1.41 2.01
C PHE A 84 9.99 -1.56 3.53
N LEU A 85 9.92 -0.43 4.24
CA LEU A 85 9.71 -0.33 5.68
C LEU A 85 8.45 0.50 5.92
N TRP A 86 7.46 -0.04 6.64
CA TRP A 86 6.29 0.73 7.08
C TRP A 86 6.23 0.80 8.60
N ASP A 87 6.64 1.92 9.16
CA ASP A 87 6.69 2.20 10.61
C ASP A 87 5.31 2.47 11.24
N GLY A 88 4.24 2.50 10.45
CA GLY A 88 2.90 2.77 10.95
C GLY A 88 2.61 4.26 11.17
N GLY A 89 3.55 5.15 10.84
CA GLY A 89 3.36 6.58 10.99
C GLY A 89 2.38 7.16 9.97
N TYR A 90 1.75 8.25 10.39
CA TYR A 90 0.96 9.12 9.53
C TYR A 90 1.68 10.46 9.41
N VAL A 91 1.82 10.99 8.19
CA VAL A 91 2.44 12.31 8.02
C VAL A 91 1.51 13.39 8.56
N LYS A 92 2.10 14.35 9.28
CA LYS A 92 1.43 15.57 9.75
C LYS A 92 1.12 16.47 8.56
N ALA A 93 -0.13 16.90 8.43
CA ALA A 93 -0.50 17.98 7.52
C ALA A 93 -0.88 19.23 8.31
N GLN A 94 -0.62 20.41 7.74
CA GLN A 94 -1.10 21.66 8.30
C GLN A 94 -2.64 21.67 8.26
N SER A 95 -3.26 21.91 9.41
CA SER A 95 -4.72 21.97 9.48
C SER A 95 -5.23 23.23 8.78
N PRO A 96 -6.27 23.13 7.92
CA PRO A 96 -6.93 24.32 7.39
C PRO A 96 -7.81 25.02 8.42
N ILE A 97 -7.99 24.45 9.62
CA ILE A 97 -8.84 25.00 10.69
C ILE A 97 -8.00 25.97 11.54
N PRO A 98 -8.32 27.28 11.56
CA PRO A 98 -7.61 28.26 12.39
C PRO A 98 -7.62 27.83 13.87
N GLY A 99 -6.46 27.83 14.52
CA GLY A 99 -6.31 27.45 15.92
C GLY A 99 -5.91 25.99 16.16
N THR A 100 -5.77 25.17 15.11
CA THR A 100 -5.14 23.84 15.20
C THR A 100 -3.88 23.84 14.35
N SER A 101 -2.72 23.50 14.94
CA SER A 101 -1.44 23.51 14.22
C SER A 101 -1.24 22.27 13.35
N GLU A 102 -1.90 21.16 13.68
CA GLU A 102 -1.68 19.85 13.05
C GLU A 102 -3.02 19.13 12.86
N SER A 103 -3.21 18.51 11.70
CA SER A 103 -4.30 17.58 11.42
C SER A 103 -3.73 16.31 10.81
N THR A 104 -4.21 15.15 11.24
CA THR A 104 -3.88 13.87 10.60
C THR A 104 -4.60 13.78 9.27
N GLU A 105 -3.85 13.71 8.17
CA GLU A 105 -4.45 13.60 6.84
C GLU A 105 -5.11 12.23 6.60
N ARG A 106 -6.09 12.23 5.69
CA ARG A 106 -6.94 11.06 5.46
C ARG A 106 -6.17 9.91 4.82
N ILE A 107 -6.42 8.72 5.35
CA ILE A 107 -5.93 7.46 4.80
C ILE A 107 -6.52 7.23 3.40
N VAL A 108 -5.66 6.96 2.41
CA VAL A 108 -6.11 6.57 1.07
C VAL A 108 -6.61 5.14 1.10
N ILE A 109 -7.90 4.97 0.86
CA ILE A 109 -8.51 3.65 0.68
C ILE A 109 -8.65 3.37 -0.81
N VAL A 110 -8.03 2.28 -1.25
CA VAL A 110 -8.19 1.77 -2.61
C VAL A 110 -9.00 0.48 -2.59
N SER A 111 -9.79 0.25 -3.62
CA SER A 111 -10.52 -1.00 -3.83
C SER A 111 -10.09 -1.62 -5.14
N VAL A 112 -9.66 -2.88 -5.10
CA VAL A 112 -9.11 -3.60 -6.25
C VAL A 112 -9.79 -4.95 -6.44
N PRO A 113 -9.93 -5.43 -7.69
CA PRO A 113 -10.38 -6.79 -7.96
C PRO A 113 -9.44 -7.84 -7.35
N GLY A 114 -10.00 -8.92 -6.80
CA GLY A 114 -9.20 -9.94 -6.10
C GLY A 114 -8.18 -10.66 -6.96
N PHE A 115 -8.43 -10.82 -8.26
CA PHE A 115 -7.44 -11.44 -9.15
C PHE A 115 -6.22 -10.55 -9.41
N LEU A 116 -6.29 -9.26 -9.08
CA LEU A 116 -5.16 -8.31 -9.07
C LEU A 116 -4.53 -8.13 -7.69
N VAL A 117 -4.90 -8.98 -6.72
CA VAL A 117 -4.31 -9.01 -5.39
C VAL A 117 -3.28 -10.12 -5.35
N GLU A 118 -2.06 -9.77 -4.94
CA GLU A 118 -1.04 -10.74 -4.57
C GLU A 118 -0.68 -10.57 -3.09
N PRO A 119 -1.01 -11.55 -2.23
CA PRO A 119 -0.53 -11.56 -0.85
C PRO A 119 1.00 -11.54 -0.83
N ILE A 120 1.59 -10.81 0.13
CA ILE A 120 3.05 -10.72 0.21
C ILE A 120 3.62 -12.06 0.72
N ASN A 121 4.50 -12.67 -0.08
CA ASN A 121 5.16 -13.94 0.22
C ASN A 121 6.67 -13.84 -0.15
N PRO A 122 7.62 -14.09 0.76
CA PRO A 122 7.43 -14.50 2.17
C PRO A 122 6.68 -13.47 3.00
N GLU A 123 6.09 -13.91 4.11
CA GLU A 123 5.40 -13.00 5.03
C GLU A 123 6.31 -11.83 5.42
N PRO A 124 5.78 -10.59 5.43
CA PRO A 124 6.52 -9.42 5.86
C PRO A 124 7.15 -9.65 7.24
N THR A 125 8.43 -9.30 7.38
CA THR A 125 9.12 -9.45 8.65
C THR A 125 8.71 -8.31 9.58
N LEU A 126 8.10 -8.65 10.71
CA LEU A 126 7.82 -7.67 11.75
C LEU A 126 9.13 -7.30 12.45
N ILE A 127 9.62 -6.09 12.22
CA ILE A 127 10.78 -5.55 12.92
C ILE A 127 10.28 -4.72 14.09
N ARG A 128 10.87 -4.91 15.27
CA ARG A 128 10.74 -3.95 16.36
C ARG A 128 11.76 -2.85 16.14
N LEU A 129 11.30 -1.61 16.06
CA LEU A 129 12.19 -0.46 16.11
C LEU A 129 12.79 -0.46 17.52
N ASN A 130 14.07 -0.83 17.65
CA ASN A 130 14.79 -0.68 18.91
C ASN A 130 14.83 0.81 19.28
N HIS A 131 15.04 1.12 20.57
CA HIS A 131 15.25 2.48 21.08
C HIS A 131 16.40 3.25 20.40
N ASP A 132 17.16 2.61 19.50
CA ASP A 132 18.28 3.20 18.76
C ASP A 132 17.85 3.98 17.50
N ILE A 133 16.59 3.88 17.08
CA ILE A 133 16.05 4.75 16.03
C ILE A 133 15.30 5.86 16.75
N ASP A 134 15.93 7.03 16.83
CA ASP A 134 15.43 8.18 17.58
C ASP A 134 14.07 8.58 17.01
N SER A 135 13.01 8.45 17.81
CA SER A 135 11.64 8.74 17.36
C SER A 135 11.48 10.20 16.92
N ASP A 136 12.40 11.06 17.37
CA ASP A 136 12.45 12.49 17.09
C ASP A 136 12.89 12.81 15.65
N ASP A 137 13.50 11.85 14.93
CA ASP A 137 13.86 12.01 13.51
C ASP A 137 12.67 11.76 12.56
N PHE A 138 11.55 11.23 13.07
CA PHE A 138 10.36 11.00 12.26
C PHE A 138 9.42 12.21 12.28
N SER A 139 9.09 12.74 11.09
CA SER A 139 8.05 13.75 10.92
C SER A 139 6.60 13.24 11.12
N GLU A 140 6.43 11.99 11.56
CA GLU A 140 5.18 11.24 11.51
C GLU A 140 4.55 11.08 12.91
N ILE A 141 3.22 11.16 13.01
CA ILE A 141 2.47 10.89 14.25
C ILE A 141 2.20 9.38 14.33
N ASN A 142 2.41 8.78 15.51
CA ASN A 142 2.08 7.38 15.83
C ASN A 142 2.88 6.32 15.05
N GLY A 143 4.15 6.58 14.74
CA GLY A 143 5.08 5.51 14.37
C GLY A 143 5.06 4.45 15.47
N GLY A 144 4.52 3.26 15.18
CA GLY A 144 4.45 2.19 16.17
C GLY A 144 5.86 1.70 16.49
N GLN A 145 6.06 1.06 17.65
CA GLN A 145 7.32 0.37 17.95
C GLN A 145 7.62 -0.81 17.00
N THR A 146 6.72 -1.10 16.07
CA THR A 146 6.81 -2.22 15.14
C THR A 146 6.57 -1.74 13.73
N THR A 147 7.46 -2.13 12.84
CA THR A 147 7.40 -1.87 11.41
C THR A 147 7.36 -3.18 10.63
N TRP A 148 6.80 -3.13 9.42
CA TRP A 148 6.81 -4.26 8.50
C TRP A 148 7.91 -4.05 7.47
N GLN A 149 8.80 -5.03 7.34
CA GLN A 149 9.77 -5.08 6.27
C GLN A 149 9.33 -6.06 5.19
N VAL A 150 9.27 -5.58 3.96
CA VAL A 150 9.07 -6.43 2.77
C VAL A 150 10.36 -6.48 1.97
N PRO A 151 10.95 -7.67 1.75
CA PRO A 151 12.15 -7.81 0.93
C PRO A 151 11.92 -7.31 -0.50
N HIS A 152 12.91 -6.62 -1.07
CA HIS A 152 12.81 -6.10 -2.44
C HIS A 152 12.55 -7.19 -3.48
N ASP A 153 13.21 -8.35 -3.36
CA ASP A 153 13.02 -9.47 -4.29
C ASP A 153 11.58 -9.99 -4.28
N ALA A 154 10.90 -9.96 -3.12
CA ALA A 154 9.50 -10.33 -3.01
C ALA A 154 8.58 -9.33 -3.73
N LEU A 155 8.91 -8.03 -3.64
CA LEU A 155 8.17 -6.98 -4.35
C LEU A 155 8.36 -7.07 -5.86
N ILE A 156 9.57 -7.36 -6.34
CA ILE A 156 9.84 -7.60 -7.77
C ILE A 156 9.06 -8.82 -8.25
N ALA A 157 9.17 -9.95 -7.55
CA ALA A 157 8.48 -11.17 -7.96
C ALA A 157 6.95 -10.98 -8.02
N ALA A 158 6.40 -10.24 -7.05
CA ALA A 158 4.98 -9.92 -7.05
C ALA A 158 4.60 -8.93 -8.17
N CYS A 159 5.48 -7.98 -8.50
CA CYS A 159 5.30 -7.07 -9.64
C CYS A 159 5.21 -7.85 -10.95
N ASP A 160 6.16 -8.74 -11.21
CA ASP A 160 6.19 -9.56 -12.44
C ASP A 160 4.95 -10.43 -12.54
N LEU A 161 4.53 -11.05 -11.43
CA LEU A 161 3.32 -11.88 -11.38
C LEU A 161 2.05 -11.06 -11.65
N LEU A 162 1.91 -9.88 -11.03
CA LEU A 162 0.77 -9.01 -11.25
C LEU A 162 0.72 -8.50 -12.69
N TRP A 163 1.88 -8.20 -13.28
CA TRP A 163 1.97 -7.80 -14.68
C TRP A 163 1.54 -8.92 -15.63
N ALA A 164 2.02 -10.14 -15.40
CA ALA A 164 1.62 -11.32 -16.16
C ALA A 164 0.10 -11.54 -16.09
N LYS A 165 -0.49 -11.47 -14.88
CA LYS A 165 -1.95 -11.57 -14.69
C LYS A 165 -2.72 -10.47 -15.42
N ALA A 166 -2.23 -9.23 -15.38
CA ALA A 166 -2.89 -8.11 -16.05
C ALA A 166 -2.90 -8.29 -17.58
N LEU A 167 -1.79 -8.80 -18.14
CA LEU A 167 -1.68 -9.13 -19.56
C LEU A 167 -2.60 -10.30 -19.96
N GLU A 168 -2.61 -11.38 -19.16
CA GLU A 168 -3.47 -12.54 -19.39
C GLU A 168 -4.96 -12.16 -19.37
N ALA A 169 -5.35 -11.32 -18.41
CA ALA A 169 -6.72 -10.80 -18.28
C ALA A 169 -7.09 -9.73 -19.33
N LYS A 170 -6.13 -9.30 -20.17
CA LYS A 170 -6.30 -8.22 -21.17
C LYS A 170 -6.90 -6.96 -20.56
N LEU A 171 -6.43 -6.59 -19.36
CA LEU A 171 -7.03 -5.48 -18.64
C LEU A 171 -6.76 -4.14 -19.33
N PRO A 172 -7.81 -3.35 -19.63
CA PRO A 172 -7.59 -2.01 -20.14
C PRO A 172 -7.05 -1.12 -19.01
N LEU A 173 -6.08 -0.26 -19.29
CA LEU A 173 -5.45 0.62 -18.29
C LEU A 173 -6.45 1.45 -17.47
N LYS A 174 -7.59 1.83 -18.06
CA LYS A 174 -8.66 2.58 -17.39
C LYS A 174 -9.39 1.79 -16.29
N SER A 175 -9.25 0.47 -16.27
CA SER A 175 -9.85 -0.40 -15.25
C SER A 175 -8.96 -0.60 -14.03
N ILE A 176 -7.67 -0.25 -14.14
CA ILE A 176 -6.74 -0.27 -13.02
C ILE A 176 -7.07 0.91 -12.10
N ALA A 177 -7.18 0.64 -10.80
CA ALA A 177 -7.46 1.66 -9.79
C ALA A 177 -6.43 2.79 -9.90
N CYS A 178 -6.93 4.02 -9.89
CA CYS A 178 -6.13 5.22 -10.08
C CYS A 178 -6.10 6.03 -8.79
N VAL A 179 -4.90 6.36 -8.32
CA VAL A 179 -4.69 7.31 -7.23
C VAL A 179 -4.01 8.52 -7.82
N ASN A 180 -4.62 9.70 -7.68
CA ASN A 180 -4.03 10.94 -8.15
C ASN A 180 -3.39 11.67 -6.96
N PRO A 181 -2.06 11.78 -6.90
CA PRO A 181 -1.38 12.48 -5.80
C PRO A 181 -1.73 13.96 -5.71
N SER A 182 -2.23 14.58 -6.80
CA SER A 182 -2.58 16.00 -6.81
C SER A 182 -3.95 16.31 -6.21
N ASP A 183 -4.72 15.30 -5.80
CA ASP A 183 -5.95 15.54 -5.05
C ASP A 183 -5.55 15.85 -3.61
N ALA A 184 -5.64 17.13 -3.24
CA ALA A 184 -5.26 17.70 -1.95
C ALA A 184 -5.93 17.04 -0.72
N LYS A 185 -6.82 16.07 -0.95
CA LYS A 185 -7.47 15.26 0.09
C LYS A 185 -6.85 13.87 0.26
N SER A 186 -5.79 13.52 -0.48
CA SER A 186 -5.51 12.12 -0.78
C SER A 186 -4.06 11.65 -0.73
N PHE A 187 -3.09 12.38 -0.17
CA PHE A 187 -1.75 11.77 -0.08
C PHE A 187 -0.79 12.39 0.95
N PRO A 188 -0.57 11.73 2.10
CA PRO A 188 0.51 12.12 3.00
C PRO A 188 1.89 11.49 2.71
N TYR A 189 2.05 10.48 1.84
CA TYR A 189 3.33 9.74 1.79
C TYR A 189 4.40 10.40 0.91
N GLN A 190 5.63 10.46 1.44
CA GLN A 190 6.85 10.80 0.71
C GLN A 190 7.20 9.66 -0.28
N LEU A 191 7.53 10.00 -1.52
CA LEU A 191 8.08 9.03 -2.47
C LEU A 191 9.49 8.61 -2.04
N SER A 192 9.94 7.45 -2.52
CA SER A 192 11.27 6.91 -2.25
C SER A 192 12.43 7.81 -2.71
N ASP A 193 12.16 8.81 -3.55
CA ASP A 193 13.13 9.81 -3.99
C ASP A 193 13.24 11.02 -3.04
N GLY A 194 12.59 10.96 -1.87
CA GLY A 194 12.56 12.04 -0.90
C GLY A 194 11.63 13.19 -1.30
N THR A 195 10.96 13.11 -2.46
CA THR A 195 9.95 14.10 -2.82
C THR A 195 8.67 13.85 -2.04
N PHE A 196 8.24 14.88 -1.32
CA PHE A 196 6.89 14.96 -0.81
C PHE A 196 6.00 15.46 -1.95
N PHE A 197 4.80 14.88 -2.11
CA PHE A 197 3.78 15.45 -2.98
C PHE A 197 3.12 16.67 -2.31
N ILE A 198 3.90 17.66 -1.88
CA ILE A 198 3.35 18.95 -1.42
C ILE A 198 3.54 19.94 -2.56
N TYR A 199 2.52 20.05 -3.43
CA TYR A 199 2.35 21.28 -4.21
C TYR A 199 1.68 22.31 -3.29
N SER A 200 2.43 23.32 -2.87
CA SER A 200 1.86 24.52 -2.27
C SER A 200 1.07 25.28 -3.34
N PHE A 201 -0.24 25.47 -3.14
CA PHE A 201 -0.99 26.48 -3.88
C PHE A 201 -0.49 27.86 -3.45
N SER A 202 0.21 28.57 -4.34
CA SER A 202 0.33 30.02 -4.22
C SER A 202 -0.86 30.63 -4.95
N PHE A 203 -1.83 31.17 -4.21
CA PHE A 203 -2.81 32.08 -4.79
C PHE A 203 -2.07 33.32 -5.31
N ARG A 204 -2.35 33.71 -6.55
CA ARG A 204 -2.18 35.08 -7.04
C ARG A 204 -3.55 35.62 -7.39
#